data_AF-A0A0Q4QUF0-F1
#
_entry.id   AF-A0A0Q4QUF0-F1
#
_cell.length_a   1.000
_cell.length_b   1.000
_cell.length_c   1.000
_cell.angle_alpha   90.00
_cell.angle_beta   90.00
_cell.angle_gamma   90.00
#
_symmetry.space_group_name_H-M   'P 1'
#
loop_
_entity.id
_entity.type
_entity.pdbx_description
1 polymer ?
#
loop_
_entity_poly.entity_id
_entity_poly.type
_entity_poly.pdbx_seq_one_letter_code
_entity_poly.pdbx_strand_id
1 'polypeptide(L)'
;MTKNNKTKKSSLMVTSSLLVAIMLATAACSSNSNNAPAASSSPVATDEQPATVSPTPEESAAPSPSDGGSVTEPGEASPESSSGTDTPTANPDLKTGEGVFNGLIDTHSIEVDTPNGTIVLQINDELLDVINSLPEKSKIKYQYVEKDLDGFTQMWAEKIEKQ
;
A
#
# COMPACT_ATOMS: atom_id res chain seq x y z
N MET A 1 -17.83 -7.80 -50.45
CA MET A 1 -16.46 -7.88 -50.99
C MET A 1 -15.51 -7.96 -49.82
N THR A 2 -15.11 -9.18 -49.47
CA THR A 2 -14.32 -9.55 -48.30
C THR A 2 -12.88 -9.04 -48.42
N LYS A 3 -12.28 -8.52 -47.34
CA LYS A 3 -10.83 -8.33 -47.28
C LYS A 3 -10.26 -8.86 -45.97
N ASN A 4 -9.60 -10.00 -46.11
CA ASN A 4 -9.04 -10.86 -45.08
C ASN A 4 -7.82 -10.25 -44.37
N ASN A 5 -7.78 -10.46 -43.07
CA ASN A 5 -6.69 -10.13 -42.15
C ASN A 5 -5.60 -11.20 -42.33
N LYS A 6 -4.35 -10.80 -42.57
CA LYS A 6 -3.23 -11.73 -42.73
C LYS A 6 -2.07 -11.32 -41.81
N THR A 7 -2.14 -11.71 -40.54
CA THR A 7 -0.99 -11.65 -39.64
C THR A 7 -0.11 -12.87 -39.90
N LYS A 8 1.03 -12.66 -40.56
CA LYS A 8 2.04 -13.70 -40.74
C LYS A 8 2.85 -13.84 -39.46
N LYS A 9 2.76 -15.01 -38.83
CA LYS A 9 3.68 -15.48 -37.79
C LYS A 9 4.92 -16.08 -38.48
N SER A 10 6.12 -15.70 -38.05
CA SER A 10 7.41 -16.34 -38.40
C SER A 10 8.42 -15.90 -37.33
N SER A 11 8.80 -16.70 -36.33
CA SER A 11 9.59 -17.94 -36.32
C SER A 11 11.10 -17.74 -36.58
N LEU A 12 11.88 -18.18 -35.58
CA LEU A 12 13.32 -18.53 -35.51
C LEU A 12 14.39 -17.44 -35.72
N MET A 13 15.32 -17.33 -34.75
CA MET A 13 16.63 -18.01 -34.82
C MET A 13 17.30 -18.14 -33.45
N VAL A 14 17.75 -19.36 -33.15
CA VAL A 14 18.61 -19.77 -32.03
C VAL A 14 20.05 -19.75 -32.53
N THR A 15 20.94 -19.03 -31.86
CA THR A 15 22.41 -19.20 -31.97
C THR A 15 23.03 -18.79 -30.64
N SER A 16 23.33 -19.73 -29.74
CA SER A 16 24.65 -20.35 -29.60
C SER A 16 25.77 -19.34 -29.32
N SER A 17 26.23 -19.30 -28.06
CA SER A 17 27.65 -19.15 -27.75
C SER A 17 27.96 -19.66 -26.35
N LEU A 18 29.14 -20.27 -26.30
CA LEU A 18 29.65 -21.25 -25.37
C LEU A 18 30.27 -20.59 -24.12
N LEU A 19 30.16 -21.31 -22.99
CA LEU A 19 30.89 -21.23 -21.72
C LEU A 19 32.07 -20.24 -21.59
N VAL A 20 31.99 -19.37 -20.58
CA VAL A 20 33.14 -18.97 -19.75
C VAL A 20 32.72 -19.00 -18.28
N ALA A 21 33.22 -20.01 -17.55
CA ALA A 21 33.13 -20.12 -16.10
C ALA A 21 34.35 -19.47 -15.46
N ILE A 22 34.21 -18.43 -14.62
CA ILE A 22 35.27 -17.98 -13.70
C ILE A 22 34.68 -17.50 -12.36
N MET A 23 34.78 -18.42 -11.39
CA MET A 23 35.19 -18.32 -9.98
C MET A 23 34.42 -17.58 -8.88
N LEU A 24 34.36 -18.33 -7.77
CA LEU A 24 33.91 -18.08 -6.40
C LEU A 24 34.77 -17.04 -5.66
N ALA A 25 34.14 -16.25 -4.78
CA ALA A 25 34.56 -16.13 -3.37
C ALA A 25 33.49 -15.41 -2.53
N THR A 26 32.93 -16.12 -1.55
CA THR A 26 32.14 -15.55 -0.45
C THR A 26 33.07 -14.87 0.55
N ALA A 27 33.00 -13.54 0.67
CA ALA A 27 33.55 -12.84 1.81
C ALA A 27 32.50 -12.77 2.92
N ALA A 28 32.51 -13.77 3.80
CA ALA A 28 31.87 -13.68 5.10
C ALA A 28 32.69 -12.70 5.97
N CYS A 29 32.15 -11.53 6.28
CA CYS A 29 32.72 -10.68 7.31
C CYS A 29 32.28 -11.22 8.67
N SER A 30 32.98 -12.26 9.14
CA SER A 30 32.91 -12.73 10.52
C SER A 30 34.12 -12.19 11.26
N SER A 31 33.93 -11.05 11.92
CA SER A 31 34.92 -10.50 12.85
C SER A 31 34.63 -11.06 14.23
N ASN A 32 35.36 -12.10 14.61
CA ASN A 32 35.35 -12.72 15.94
C ASN A 32 36.59 -12.27 16.74
N SER A 33 36.40 -11.85 18.00
CA SER A 33 37.43 -11.93 19.05
C SER A 33 36.80 -12.04 20.45
N ASN A 34 36.68 -13.31 20.88
CA ASN A 34 37.03 -13.91 22.17
C ASN A 34 36.30 -13.53 23.48
N ASN A 35 35.30 -14.35 23.81
CA ASN A 35 35.15 -15.25 24.98
C ASN A 35 35.73 -14.86 26.36
N ALA A 36 34.85 -14.69 27.36
CA ALA A 36 34.80 -15.55 28.56
C ALA A 36 33.48 -15.34 29.36
N PRO A 37 33.00 -16.34 30.12
CA PRO A 37 31.63 -16.44 30.62
C PRO A 37 31.50 -16.01 32.10
N ALA A 38 30.34 -15.49 32.48
CA ALA A 38 29.94 -15.45 33.89
C ALA A 38 28.42 -15.54 34.03
N ALA A 39 28.02 -16.33 35.01
CA ALA A 39 26.68 -16.82 35.26
C ALA A 39 25.69 -15.74 35.73
N SER A 40 24.43 -16.15 35.64
CA SER A 40 23.22 -15.57 36.22
C SER A 40 23.38 -14.87 37.57
N SER A 41 22.75 -13.69 37.66
CA SER A 41 22.07 -13.25 38.87
C SER A 41 21.18 -12.05 38.55
N SER A 42 19.86 -12.25 38.56
CA SER A 42 18.94 -11.19 38.97
C SER A 42 19.10 -11.00 40.48
N PRO A 43 19.10 -9.74 40.94
CA PRO A 43 18.06 -9.36 41.89
C PRO A 43 17.50 -7.94 41.67
N VAL A 44 16.31 -7.79 42.25
CA VAL A 44 15.49 -6.59 42.44
C VAL A 44 16.01 -5.71 43.59
N ALA A 45 15.82 -4.38 43.48
CA ALA A 45 15.51 -3.35 44.50
C ALA A 45 16.04 -1.98 44.00
N THR A 46 15.20 -0.97 43.71
CA THR A 46 14.53 -0.01 44.61
C THR A 46 15.50 0.95 45.32
N ASP A 47 15.44 2.23 44.92
CA ASP A 47 15.33 3.45 45.76
C ASP A 47 15.26 4.66 44.79
N GLU A 48 14.11 5.31 44.61
CA GLU A 48 13.62 6.47 45.38
C GLU A 48 14.52 7.72 45.32
N GLN A 49 14.03 8.80 44.69
CA GLN A 49 13.99 10.11 45.35
C GLN A 49 12.85 10.99 44.76
N PRO A 50 12.07 11.71 45.60
CA PRO A 50 10.78 12.36 45.28
C PRO A 50 10.99 13.85 44.85
N ALA A 51 10.01 14.69 44.49
CA ALA A 51 8.74 14.94 45.14
C ALA A 51 7.67 15.66 44.28
N THR A 52 6.45 15.23 44.55
CA THR A 52 5.16 15.93 44.59
C THR A 52 5.19 17.44 44.82
N VAL A 53 4.36 18.16 44.05
CA VAL A 53 3.58 19.31 44.56
C VAL A 53 2.14 19.25 44.05
N SER A 54 1.20 19.12 44.97
CA SER A 54 -0.22 19.49 44.83
C SER A 54 -0.67 19.98 46.20
N PRO A 55 -1.35 21.14 46.29
CA PRO A 55 -2.68 21.17 46.91
C PRO A 55 -3.68 22.17 46.25
N THR A 56 -4.87 21.66 45.89
CA THR A 56 -6.27 21.94 46.34
C THR A 56 -6.58 23.23 47.17
N PRO A 57 -7.83 23.73 47.38
CA PRO A 57 -9.05 24.03 46.56
C PRO A 57 -9.64 25.48 46.79
N GLU A 58 -10.94 25.70 46.47
CA GLU A 58 -11.88 26.84 46.79
C GLU A 58 -11.96 27.99 45.76
N GLU A 59 -13.08 28.67 45.50
CA GLU A 59 -14.53 28.53 45.77
C GLU A 59 -15.27 29.59 44.91
N SER A 60 -16.47 29.25 44.41
CA SER A 60 -17.67 30.06 44.08
C SER A 60 -17.57 31.45 43.43
N ALA A 61 -18.24 31.62 42.28
CA ALA A 61 -19.42 32.51 42.15
C ALA A 61 -20.04 32.43 40.73
N ALA A 62 -21.34 32.17 40.68
CA ALA A 62 -22.22 32.47 39.54
C ALA A 62 -22.50 34.00 39.48
N PRO A 63 -22.93 34.60 38.33
CA PRO A 63 -24.30 34.43 37.83
C PRO A 63 -24.49 34.39 36.28
N SER A 64 -25.64 33.85 35.87
CA SER A 64 -26.34 33.94 34.56
C SER A 64 -26.83 35.41 34.28
N PRO A 65 -27.32 35.85 33.09
CA PRO A 65 -28.06 35.07 32.07
C PRO A 65 -27.99 35.48 30.56
N SER A 66 -28.64 34.61 29.75
CA SER A 66 -29.39 34.82 28.48
C SER A 66 -28.78 35.51 27.26
N ASP A 67 -28.71 34.75 26.15
CA ASP A 67 -29.30 35.02 24.82
C ASP A 67 -29.00 33.76 23.97
N GLY A 68 -29.91 33.02 23.34
CA GLY A 68 -31.01 33.45 22.47
C GLY A 68 -30.73 32.92 21.06
N GLY A 69 -31.39 31.82 20.65
CA GLY A 69 -31.62 31.56 19.21
C GLY A 69 -31.27 30.17 18.64
N SER A 70 -32.31 29.52 18.12
CA SER A 70 -32.38 28.44 17.11
C SER A 70 -31.88 27.04 17.51
N VAL A 71 -32.76 26.07 17.83
CA VAL A 71 -33.65 25.33 16.90
C VAL A 71 -32.86 24.77 15.70
N THR A 72 -32.58 23.46 15.71
CA THR A 72 -33.33 22.43 14.94
C THR A 72 -32.74 21.05 15.24
N GLU A 73 -33.57 20.11 15.69
CA GLU A 73 -33.34 18.65 15.75
C GLU A 73 -34.70 17.98 15.40
N PRO A 74 -34.82 16.66 15.15
CA PRO A 74 -34.27 15.81 14.08
C PRO A 74 -35.39 15.16 13.21
N GLY A 75 -34.97 14.46 12.16
CA GLY A 75 -35.78 13.45 11.43
C GLY A 75 -35.56 13.58 9.92
N GLU A 76 -35.45 12.55 9.10
CA GLU A 76 -35.68 11.12 9.24
C GLU A 76 -35.05 10.44 8.01
N ALA A 77 -34.70 9.17 8.12
CA ALA A 77 -34.01 8.37 7.12
C ALA A 77 -34.86 8.02 5.88
N SER A 78 -34.25 7.99 4.68
CA SER A 78 -34.34 6.84 3.77
C SER A 78 -33.47 6.98 2.51
N PRO A 79 -33.09 5.86 1.89
CA PRO A 79 -31.95 5.76 0.99
C PRO A 79 -32.37 5.89 -0.48
N GLU A 80 -31.67 6.71 -1.25
CA GLU A 80 -31.69 6.59 -2.71
C GLU A 80 -30.27 6.31 -3.19
N SER A 81 -29.96 5.01 -3.18
CA SER A 81 -29.22 4.28 -4.19
C SER A 81 -28.48 5.15 -5.22
N SER A 82 -27.22 5.48 -4.93
CA SER A 82 -26.24 5.88 -5.94
C SER A 82 -25.98 4.71 -6.89
N SER A 83 -26.90 4.49 -7.84
CA SER A 83 -26.60 3.70 -9.04
C SER A 83 -25.97 4.64 -10.06
N GLY A 84 -24.71 5.00 -9.81
CA GLY A 84 -23.83 5.52 -10.84
C GLY A 84 -23.63 4.40 -11.85
N THR A 85 -24.40 4.43 -12.94
CA THR A 85 -24.11 3.61 -14.12
C THR A 85 -22.87 4.20 -14.77
N ASP A 86 -21.70 3.79 -14.28
CA ASP A 86 -20.44 3.90 -15.01
C ASP A 86 -20.57 3.00 -16.23
N THR A 87 -20.85 3.62 -17.37
CA THR A 87 -20.79 2.92 -18.65
C THR A 87 -19.30 2.71 -18.92
N PRO A 88 -18.76 1.48 -18.94
CA PRO A 88 -17.34 1.30 -19.14
C PRO A 88 -17.00 1.70 -20.57
N THR A 89 -16.31 2.83 -20.72
CA THR A 89 -15.54 3.11 -21.93
C THR A 89 -14.53 1.96 -22.01
N ALA A 90 -14.74 1.05 -22.95
CA ALA A 90 -13.85 -0.07 -23.15
C ALA A 90 -12.54 0.47 -23.74
N ASN A 91 -11.57 0.73 -22.86
CA ASN A 91 -10.23 1.08 -23.26
C ASN A 91 -9.54 -0.22 -23.73
N PRO A 92 -9.21 -0.38 -25.03
CA PRO A 92 -8.71 -1.66 -25.57
C PRO A 92 -7.36 -2.08 -24.98
N ASP A 93 -6.63 -1.16 -24.34
CA ASP A 93 -5.35 -1.42 -23.69
C ASP A 93 -5.47 -1.75 -22.19
N LEU A 94 -6.70 -1.76 -21.66
CA LEU A 94 -6.97 -2.04 -20.26
C LEU A 94 -6.77 -3.52 -19.94
N LYS A 95 -5.81 -3.80 -19.07
CA LYS A 95 -5.48 -5.14 -18.58
C LYS A 95 -6.05 -5.32 -17.18
N THR A 96 -6.36 -6.56 -16.82
CA THR A 96 -6.82 -6.93 -15.48
C THR A 96 -5.79 -7.84 -14.81
N GLY A 97 -5.55 -7.64 -13.52
CA GLY A 97 -4.73 -8.51 -12.69
C GLY A 97 -5.35 -8.74 -11.32
N GLU A 98 -4.81 -9.75 -10.63
CA GLU A 98 -5.10 -10.04 -9.22
C GLU A 98 -3.79 -10.18 -8.46
N GLY A 99 -3.81 -9.87 -7.17
CA GLY A 99 -2.63 -10.00 -6.32
C GLY A 99 -2.95 -9.69 -4.86
N VAL A 100 -1.89 -9.61 -4.06
CA VAL A 100 -1.96 -9.23 -2.65
C VAL A 100 -1.32 -7.85 -2.49
N PHE A 101 -2.09 -6.89 -1.99
CA PHE A 101 -1.59 -5.56 -1.69
C PHE A 101 -0.61 -5.61 -0.51
N ASN A 102 0.61 -5.11 -0.69
CA ASN A 102 1.64 -5.10 0.35
C ASN A 102 1.81 -3.74 1.03
N GLY A 103 1.35 -2.66 0.41
CA GLY A 103 1.50 -1.32 0.94
C GLY A 103 1.80 -0.28 -0.15
N LEU A 104 1.97 0.96 0.30
CA LEU A 104 2.48 2.06 -0.51
C LEU A 104 4.02 2.03 -0.50
N ILE A 105 4.62 2.23 -1.66
CA ILE A 105 6.07 2.47 -1.81
C ILE A 105 6.33 3.97 -1.65
N ASP A 106 5.47 4.77 -2.26
CA ASP A 106 5.40 6.23 -2.18
C ASP A 106 3.93 6.67 -2.35
N THR A 107 3.67 7.97 -2.40
CA THR A 107 2.29 8.50 -2.48
C THR A 107 1.55 8.14 -3.78
N HIS A 108 2.26 7.72 -4.83
CA HIS A 108 1.71 7.41 -6.15
C HIS A 108 2.04 5.99 -6.60
N SER A 109 2.56 5.13 -5.72
CA SER A 109 2.97 3.77 -6.09
C SER A 109 2.60 2.78 -5.00
N ILE A 110 2.00 1.65 -5.41
CA ILE A 110 1.73 0.52 -4.52
C ILE A 110 2.52 -0.72 -4.92
N GLU A 111 2.81 -1.55 -3.93
CA GLU A 111 3.41 -2.86 -4.12
C GLU A 111 2.31 -3.95 -4.12
N VAL A 112 2.35 -4.83 -5.11
CA VAL A 112 1.41 -5.95 -5.24
C VAL A 112 2.17 -7.26 -5.49
N ASP A 113 1.98 -8.24 -4.61
CA ASP A 113 2.48 -9.59 -4.83
C ASP A 113 1.57 -10.35 -5.79
N THR A 114 2.15 -10.87 -6.87
CA THR A 114 1.48 -11.74 -7.84
C THR A 114 2.16 -13.12 -7.88
N PRO A 115 1.53 -14.15 -8.49
CA PRO A 115 2.18 -15.45 -8.67
C PRO A 115 3.48 -15.40 -9.47
N ASN A 116 3.69 -14.35 -10.28
CA ASN A 116 4.89 -14.17 -11.10
C ASN A 116 5.95 -13.29 -10.41
N GLY A 117 5.73 -12.91 -9.15
CA GLY A 117 6.58 -12.00 -8.40
C GLY A 117 5.88 -10.69 -8.02
N THR A 118 6.60 -9.86 -7.29
CA THR A 118 6.15 -8.56 -6.84
C THR A 118 6.19 -7.54 -7.99
N ILE A 119 5.11 -6.80 -8.17
CA ILE A 119 5.01 -5.72 -9.17
C ILE A 119 4.71 -4.39 -8.48
N VAL A 120 4.97 -3.30 -9.20
CA VAL A 120 4.64 -1.94 -8.79
C VAL A 120 3.56 -1.39 -9.70
N LEU A 121 2.47 -0.90 -9.12
CA LEU A 121 1.44 -0.16 -9.84
C LEU A 121 1.53 1.31 -9.47
N GLN A 122 1.56 2.18 -10.48
CA GLN A 122 1.33 3.61 -10.28
C GLN A 122 -0.15 3.85 -10.03
N ILE A 123 -0.46 4.73 -9.11
CA ILE A 123 -1.82 5.12 -8.75
C ILE A 123 -1.99 6.62 -8.96
N ASN A 124 -3.19 7.01 -9.39
CA ASN A 124 -3.60 8.41 -9.46
C ASN A 124 -4.32 8.80 -8.16
N ASP A 125 -4.52 10.10 -7.95
CA ASP A 125 -5.18 10.64 -6.76
C ASP A 125 -6.59 10.06 -6.54
N GLU A 126 -7.29 9.72 -7.62
CA GLU A 126 -8.63 9.12 -7.59
C GLU A 126 -8.69 7.76 -6.88
N LEU A 127 -7.56 7.06 -6.78
CA LEU A 127 -7.47 5.76 -6.12
C LEU A 127 -7.02 5.85 -4.66
N LEU A 128 -6.60 7.03 -4.18
CA LEU A 128 -6.01 7.17 -2.84
C LEU A 128 -6.97 6.78 -1.74
N ASP A 129 -8.25 7.16 -1.82
CA ASP A 129 -9.25 6.79 -0.81
C ASP A 129 -9.42 5.26 -0.72
N VAL A 130 -9.47 4.60 -1.88
CA VAL A 130 -9.54 3.14 -1.95
C VAL A 130 -8.30 2.51 -1.33
N ILE A 131 -7.11 2.97 -1.69
CA ILE A 131 -5.85 2.44 -1.18
C ILE A 131 -5.69 2.67 0.33
N ASN A 132 -6.02 3.86 0.83
CA ASN A 132 -5.93 4.19 2.25
C ASN A 132 -6.91 3.38 3.10
N SER A 133 -8.04 2.95 2.52
CA SER A 133 -9.00 2.06 3.19
C SER A 133 -8.59 0.59 3.15
N LEU A 134 -7.59 0.25 2.33
CA LEU A 134 -7.22 -1.12 2.03
C LEU A 134 -6.23 -1.64 3.08
N PRO A 135 -6.55 -2.69 3.85
CA PRO A 135 -5.58 -3.29 4.76
C PRO A 135 -4.44 -3.94 3.98
N GLU A 136 -3.21 -3.80 4.46
CA GLU A 136 -2.09 -4.59 3.95
C GLU A 136 -2.41 -6.09 3.98
N LYS A 137 -1.80 -6.83 3.06
CA LYS A 137 -2.03 -8.25 2.81
C LYS A 137 -3.44 -8.60 2.34
N SER A 138 -4.25 -7.62 1.93
CA SER A 138 -5.55 -7.85 1.30
C SER A 138 -5.37 -8.37 -0.12
N LYS A 139 -6.19 -9.37 -0.50
CA LYS A 139 -6.32 -9.75 -1.90
C LYS A 139 -7.07 -8.65 -2.65
N ILE A 140 -6.54 -8.27 -3.81
CA ILE A 140 -7.12 -7.25 -4.68
C ILE A 140 -7.26 -7.74 -6.10
N LYS A 141 -8.20 -7.13 -6.80
CA LYS A 141 -8.30 -7.14 -8.25
C LYS A 141 -8.05 -5.72 -8.73
N TYR A 142 -7.31 -5.59 -9.82
CA TYR A 142 -6.94 -4.29 -10.37
C TYR A 142 -7.03 -4.29 -11.88
N GLN A 143 -7.27 -3.11 -12.44
CA GLN A 143 -7.18 -2.85 -13.87
C GLN A 143 -6.11 -1.80 -14.10
N TYR A 144 -5.30 -1.98 -15.14
CA TYR A 144 -4.17 -1.12 -15.42
C TYR A 144 -3.93 -0.97 -16.92
N VAL A 145 -3.25 0.11 -17.28
CA VAL A 145 -2.65 0.31 -18.60
C VAL A 145 -1.13 0.30 -18.47
N GLU A 146 -0.44 -0.16 -19.50
CA GLU A 146 1.02 -0.04 -19.57
C GLU A 146 1.40 1.21 -20.36
N LYS A 147 2.38 1.95 -19.87
CA LYS A 147 2.96 3.11 -20.54
C LYS A 147 4.46 2.90 -20.68
N ASP A 148 4.98 3.06 -21.89
CA ASP A 148 6.41 3.07 -22.13
C ASP A 148 6.96 4.48 -21.89
N LEU A 149 7.92 4.60 -20.98
CA LEU A 149 8.65 5.83 -20.69
C LEU A 149 10.15 5.53 -20.86
N ASP A 150 10.84 6.25 -21.74
CA ASP A 150 12.30 6.19 -21.90
C ASP A 150 12.94 4.77 -21.88
N GLY A 151 12.26 3.80 -22.50
CA GLY A 151 12.75 2.41 -22.61
C GLY A 151 12.39 1.49 -21.44
N PHE A 152 11.58 1.95 -20.48
CA PHE A 152 10.96 1.11 -19.46
C PHE A 152 9.44 1.17 -19.53
N THR A 153 8.78 0.06 -19.24
CA THR A 153 7.32 -0.03 -19.19
C THR A 153 6.85 0.14 -17.75
N GLN A 154 5.89 1.03 -17.52
CA GLN A 154 5.30 1.29 -16.23
C GLN A 154 3.80 0.95 -16.25
N MET A 155 3.31 0.34 -15.17
CA MET A 155 1.92 -0.08 -15.03
C MET A 155 1.14 0.98 -14.25
N TRP A 156 0.12 1.55 -14.86
CA TRP A 156 -0.73 2.60 -14.28
C TRP A 156 -2.10 2.02 -13.96
N ALA A 157 -2.46 1.98 -12.69
CA ALA A 157 -3.75 1.48 -12.24
C ALA A 157 -4.87 2.47 -12.59
N GLU A 158 -5.91 1.93 -13.21
CA GLU A 158 -7.15 2.64 -13.55
C GLU A 158 -8.27 2.25 -12.58
N LYS A 159 -8.18 1.06 -11.96
CA LYS A 159 -9.14 0.60 -10.95
C LYS A 159 -8.47 -0.37 -9.97
N ILE A 160 -8.80 -0.26 -8.69
CA ILE A 160 -8.40 -1.23 -7.65
C ILE A 160 -9.63 -1.53 -6.79
N GLU A 161 -9.86 -2.81 -6.49
CA GLU A 161 -10.96 -3.25 -5.63
C GLU A 161 -10.50 -4.41 -4.74
N LYS A 162 -10.92 -4.39 -3.48
CA LYS A 162 -10.72 -5.50 -2.55
C LYS A 162 -11.51 -6.73 -3.04
N GLN A 163 -10.91 -7.91 -2.93
CA GLN A 163 -11.55 -9.20 -3.20
C GLN A 163 -12.05 -9.87 -1.92
#